data_AF-A0A453ARS2-F1
#
_entry.id   AF-A0A453ARS2-F1
#
_cell.length_a   1.000
_cell.length_b   1.000
_cell.length_c   1.000
_cell.angle_alpha   90.00
_cell.angle_beta   90.00
_cell.angle_gamma   90.00
#
_symmetry.space_group_name_H-M   'P 1'
#
loop_
_entity.id
_entity.type
_entity.pdbx_description
1 polymer ?
#
loop_
_entity_poly.entity_id
_entity_poly.type
_entity_poly.pdbx_seq_one_letter_code
_entity_poly.pdbx_strand_id
1 'polypeptide(L)'
;GSLLERRPENAAATIKLLHKHLPDQKKPFVKDELQKLVAEWPTEVIKRQKKDDRKAMEEALIEDIPKMISSMAKSGLDISVDLDKLTRQPEAA
;
A
#
# COMPACT_ATOMS: atom_id res chain seq x y z
N GLY A 1 3.54 -12.09 0.01
CA GLY A 1 2.43 -11.11 -0.07
C GLY A 1 2.78 -10.12 -1.17
N SER A 2 1.87 -9.82 -2.08
CA SER A 2 2.19 -9.26 -3.40
C SER A 2 3.13 -8.04 -3.42
N LEU A 3 2.99 -7.09 -2.49
CA LEU A 3 3.90 -5.94 -2.37
C LEU A 3 5.32 -6.34 -1.93
N LEU A 4 5.45 -7.34 -1.05
CA LEU A 4 6.76 -7.89 -0.65
C LEU A 4 7.46 -8.63 -1.79
N GLU A 5 6.68 -9.11 -2.76
CA GLU A 5 7.17 -9.80 -3.96
C GLU A 5 7.35 -8.84 -5.14
N ARG A 6 7.27 -7.52 -4.93
CA ARG A 6 7.40 -6.49 -5.96
C ARG A 6 6.35 -6.63 -7.07
N ARG A 7 5.12 -7.02 -6.72
CA ARG A 7 3.97 -7.19 -7.63
C ARG A 7 2.81 -6.26 -7.25
N PRO A 8 2.93 -4.94 -7.46
CA PRO A 8 1.90 -3.98 -7.11
C PRO A 8 0.58 -4.20 -7.88
N GLU A 9 0.64 -4.70 -9.11
CA GLU A 9 -0.55 -5.01 -9.93
C GLU A 9 -1.36 -6.17 -9.33
N ASN A 10 -0.67 -7.19 -8.82
CA ASN A 10 -1.33 -8.32 -8.16
C ASN A 10 -1.98 -7.90 -6.84
N ALA A 11 -1.35 -6.98 -6.10
CA ALA A 11 -1.93 -6.39 -4.90
C ALA A 11 -3.20 -5.60 -5.25
N ALA A 12 -3.14 -4.75 -6.28
CA ALA A 12 -4.26 -3.98 -6.78
C ALA A 12 -5.44 -4.87 -7.23
N ALA A 13 -5.16 -5.94 -7.97
CA ALA A 13 -6.17 -6.90 -8.41
C ALA A 13 -6.85 -7.60 -7.23
N THR A 14 -6.08 -7.95 -6.19
CA THR A 14 -6.62 -8.57 -4.96
C THR A 14 -7.54 -7.61 -4.22
N ILE A 15 -7.13 -6.35 -4.02
CA ILE A 15 -7.96 -5.33 -3.37
C ILE A 15 -9.24 -5.08 -4.17
N LYS A 16 -9.15 -5.00 -5.50
CA LYS A 16 -10.31 -4.84 -6.36
C LYS A 16 -11.28 -6.01 -6.26
N LEU A 17 -10.77 -7.25 -6.23
CA LEU A 17 -11.59 -8.44 -6.03
C LEU A 17 -12.32 -8.39 -4.70
N LEU A 18 -11.62 -8.06 -3.62
CA LEU A 18 -12.21 -7.91 -2.29
C LEU A 18 -13.27 -6.80 -2.26
N HIS A 19 -13.00 -5.64 -2.86
CA HIS A 19 -13.95 -4.54 -2.99
C HIS A 19 -15.23 -4.95 -3.76
N LYS A 20 -15.11 -5.79 -4.78
CA LYS A 20 -16.26 -6.30 -5.54
C LYS A 20 -17.17 -7.21 -4.68
N HIS A 21 -16.58 -7.98 -3.77
CA HIS A 21 -17.31 -8.91 -2.90
C HIS A 21 -17.74 -8.28 -1.55
N LEU A 22 -17.31 -7.06 -1.26
CA LEU A 22 -17.72 -6.33 -0.06
C LEU A 22 -19.19 -5.86 -0.19
N PRO A 23 -20.00 -5.96 0.89
CA PRO A 23 -21.32 -5.37 0.94
C PRO A 23 -21.26 -3.86 0.70
N ASP A 24 -22.29 -3.29 0.06
CA ASP A 24 -22.33 -1.85 -0.27
C ASP A 24 -22.17 -0.96 0.97
N GLN A 25 -22.72 -1.39 2.11
CA GLN A 25 -22.54 -0.70 3.38
C GLN A 25 -21.06 -0.57 3.80
N LYS A 26 -20.20 -1.51 3.40
CA LYS A 26 -18.79 -1.54 3.77
C LYS A 26 -17.87 -0.83 2.75
N LYS A 27 -18.33 -0.61 1.52
CA LYS A 27 -17.52 0.01 0.45
C LYS A 27 -17.00 1.42 0.82
N PRO A 28 -17.78 2.30 1.47
CA PRO A 28 -17.27 3.62 1.88
C PRO A 28 -16.06 3.55 2.82
N PHE A 29 -15.99 2.53 3.68
CA PHE A 29 -14.90 2.36 4.65
C PHE A 29 -13.61 1.83 4.03
N VAL A 30 -13.65 1.33 2.79
CA VAL A 30 -12.45 0.78 2.12
C VAL A 30 -11.37 1.84 1.95
N LYS A 31 -11.77 3.10 1.73
CA LYS A 31 -10.83 4.23 1.69
C LYS A 31 -10.09 4.36 3.02
N ASP A 32 -10.81 4.36 4.14
CA ASP A 32 -10.22 4.56 5.46
C ASP A 32 -9.30 3.39 5.86
N GLU A 33 -9.71 2.16 5.55
CA GLU A 33 -8.89 0.97 5.77
C GLU A 33 -7.63 0.98 4.89
N LEU A 34 -7.75 1.39 3.62
CA LEU A 34 -6.60 1.50 2.73
C LEU A 34 -5.65 2.62 3.16
N GLN A 35 -6.18 3.76 3.60
CA GLN A 35 -5.42 4.87 4.18
C GLN A 35 -4.63 4.42 5.42
N LYS A 36 -5.28 3.66 6.31
CA LYS A 36 -4.64 3.11 7.50
C LYS A 36 -3.55 2.10 7.13
N LEU A 37 -3.83 1.22 6.17
CA LEU A 37 -2.85 0.26 5.67
C LEU A 37 -1.60 0.97 5.16
N VAL A 38 -1.76 1.99 4.33
CA VAL A 38 -0.63 2.74 3.76
C VAL A 38 0.18 3.47 4.85
N ALA A 39 -0.47 3.96 5.91
CA ALA A 39 0.21 4.67 7.00
C ALA A 39 0.95 3.74 7.97
N GLU A 40 0.38 2.59 8.32
CA GLU A 40 0.88 1.74 9.42
C GLU A 40 1.66 0.52 8.93
N TRP A 41 1.17 -0.14 7.88
CA TRP A 41 1.69 -1.42 7.43
C TRP A 41 3.15 -1.36 6.94
N PRO A 42 3.60 -0.36 6.16
CA PRO A 42 4.99 -0.29 5.71
C PRO A 42 5.99 -0.26 6.87
N THR A 43 5.69 0.54 7.90
CA THR A 43 6.54 0.63 9.10
C THR A 43 6.61 -0.72 9.84
N GLU A 44 5.48 -1.42 9.97
CA GLU A 44 5.44 -2.73 10.63
C GLU A 44 6.17 -3.82 9.82
N VAL A 45 6.11 -3.78 8.50
CA VAL A 45 6.86 -4.67 7.62
C VAL A 45 8.36 -4.44 7.76
N ILE A 46 8.81 -3.18 7.69
CA ILE A 46 10.23 -2.83 7.78
C ILE A 46 10.81 -3.26 9.14
N LYS A 47 10.08 -3.04 10.24
CA LYS A 47 10.53 -3.47 11.59
C LYS A 47 10.81 -4.97 11.67
N ARG A 48 10.04 -5.78 10.94
CA ARG A 48 10.16 -7.25 10.90
C ARG A 48 11.26 -7.74 9.96
N GLN A 49 11.78 -6.90 9.06
CA GLN A 49 12.91 -7.26 8.20
C GLN A 49 14.24 -7.27 8.96
N LYS A 50 15.17 -8.08 8.45
CA LYS A 50 16.58 -8.06 8.89
C LYS A 50 17.15 -6.65 8.67
N LYS A 51 18.06 -6.23 9.56
CA LYS A 51 18.61 -4.87 9.57
C LYS A 51 19.17 -4.45 8.19
N ASP A 52 19.83 -5.37 7.51
CA ASP A 52 20.46 -5.14 6.20
C ASP A 52 19.43 -4.96 5.07
N ASP A 53 18.25 -5.58 5.20
CA ASP A 53 17.19 -5.55 4.20
C ASP A 53 16.19 -4.39 4.43
N ARG A 54 16.25 -3.71 5.58
CA ARG A 54 15.28 -2.67 5.95
C ARG A 54 15.23 -1.52 4.96
N LYS A 55 16.39 -1.03 4.53
CA LYS A 55 16.49 0.11 3.60
C LYS A 55 15.94 -0.27 2.22
N ALA A 56 16.34 -1.44 1.71
CA ALA A 56 15.85 -1.94 0.43
C ALA A 56 14.33 -2.18 0.45
N MET A 57 13.80 -2.70 1.57
CA MET A 57 12.36 -2.86 1.76
C MET A 57 11.63 -1.52 1.82
N GLU A 58 12.18 -0.52 2.50
CA GLU A 58 11.60 0.82 2.56
C GLU A 58 11.52 1.46 1.17
N GLU A 59 12.62 1.47 0.42
CA GLU A 59 12.65 1.96 -0.97
C GLU A 59 11.65 1.20 -1.86
N ALA A 60 11.57 -0.12 -1.70
CA ALA A 60 10.64 -0.93 -2.46
C ALA A 60 9.16 -0.57 -2.17
N LEU A 61 8.82 -0.34 -0.90
CA LEU A 61 7.45 0.00 -0.49
C LEU A 61 7.06 1.41 -0.91
N ILE A 62 7.98 2.38 -0.81
CA ILE A 62 7.80 3.76 -1.30
C ILE A 62 7.50 3.77 -2.79
N GLU A 63 8.09 2.86 -3.56
CA GLU A 63 7.85 2.75 -5.01
C GLU A 63 6.58 1.96 -5.34
N ASP A 64 6.35 0.82 -4.70
CA ASP A 64 5.31 -0.13 -5.11
C ASP A 64 3.91 0.23 -4.61
N ILE A 65 3.79 0.89 -3.45
CA ILE A 65 2.46 1.27 -2.95
C ILE A 65 1.80 2.32 -3.85
N PRO A 66 2.47 3.41 -4.26
CA PRO A 66 1.91 4.33 -5.26
C PRO A 66 1.55 3.64 -6.58
N LYS A 67 2.38 2.69 -7.05
CA LYS A 67 2.08 1.90 -8.26
C LYS A 67 0.83 1.04 -8.08
N MET A 68 0.64 0.42 -6.92
CA MET A 68 -0.56 -0.35 -6.61
C MET A 68 -1.80 0.55 -6.69
N ILE A 69 -1.78 1.72 -6.04
CA ILE A 69 -2.90 2.69 -6.07
C ILE A 69 -3.18 3.15 -7.51
N SER A 70 -2.14 3.50 -8.28
CA SER A 70 -2.30 3.85 -9.69
C SER A 70 -2.87 2.71 -10.53
N SER A 71 -2.46 1.46 -10.29
CA SER A 71 -2.98 0.27 -10.98
C SER A 71 -4.45 0.01 -10.62
N MET A 72 -4.87 0.28 -9.39
CA MET A 72 -6.28 0.20 -8.97
C MET A 72 -7.12 1.23 -9.73
N ALA A 73 -6.67 2.48 -9.79
CA ALA A 73 -7.34 3.56 -10.51
C ALA A 73 -7.47 3.26 -12.01
N LYS A 74 -6.38 2.82 -12.66
CA LYS A 74 -6.40 2.35 -14.07
C LYS A 74 -7.37 1.20 -14.31
N SER A 75 -7.62 0.39 -13.29
CA SER A 75 -8.54 -0.74 -13.34
C SER A 75 -9.98 -0.35 -12.98
N GLY A 76 -10.29 0.92 -12.76
CA GLY A 76 -11.64 1.41 -12.45
C GLY A 76 -12.01 1.39 -10.97
N LEU A 77 -11.03 1.24 -10.07
CA LEU A 77 -11.22 1.43 -8.63
C LEU A 77 -10.38 2.63 -8.18
N ASP A 78 -10.92 3.82 -8.39
CA ASP A 78 -10.26 5.09 -8.05
C ASP A 78 -10.52 5.44 -6.58
N ILE A 79 -9.56 5.09 -5.72
CA ILE A 79 -9.59 5.42 -4.29
C ILE A 79 -8.43 6.37 -4.03
N SER A 80 -8.78 7.62 -3.70
CA SER A 80 -7.81 8.62 -3.29
C SER A 80 -7.27 8.29 -1.89
N VAL A 81 -5.96 8.09 -1.80
CA VAL A 81 -5.21 7.79 -0.57
C VAL A 81 -4.07 8.78 -0.46
N ASP A 82 -3.88 9.32 0.74
CA ASP A 82 -2.75 10.16 1.09
C ASP A 82 -1.48 9.30 1.27
N LEU A 83 -0.44 9.65 0.50
CA LEU A 83 0.84 8.96 0.45
C LEU A 83 1.95 9.75 1.18
N ASP A 84 1.64 10.88 1.81
CA ASP A 84 2.65 11.71 2.50
C ASP A 84 3.28 10.96 3.68
N LYS A 85 2.52 10.01 4.27
CA LYS A 85 2.99 9.13 5.35
C LYS A 85 3.89 7.99 4.89
N LEU A 86 4.01 7.74 3.58
CA LEU A 86 4.89 6.71 3.02
C LEU A 86 6.34 7.17 2.99
N THR A 87 6.56 8.45 2.71
CA THR A 87 7.89 9.05 2.72
C THR A 87 8.23 9.44 4.15
N ARG A 88 9.06 8.65 4.84
CA ARG A 88 9.82 9.25 5.94
C ARG A 88 10.67 10.34 5.31
N GLN A 89 10.47 11.59 5.75
CA GLN A 89 11.45 12.62 5.45
C GLN A 89 12.82 12.10 5.90
N PRO A 90 13.90 12.32 5.13
CA PRO A 90 15.23 12.00 5.60
C PRO A 90 15.44 12.73 6.92
N GLU A 91 15.51 11.96 8.01
CA GLU A 91 15.91 12.48 9.30
C GLU A 91 17.37 12.91 9.12
N ALA A 92 17.57 14.22 8.95
CA ALA A 92 18.88 14.82 8.76
C ALA A 92 19.73 14.50 10.00
N ALA A 93 20.82 13.77 9.76
CA ALA A 93 21.86 13.47 10.74
C ALA A 93 22.66 14.73 11.13
#